data_AF-A0AAV7NTH2-F1
#
_entry.id   AF-A0AAV7NTH2-F1
#
_cell.length_a   1.000
_cell.length_b   1.000
_cell.length_c   1.000
_cell.angle_alpha   90.00
_cell.angle_beta   90.00
_cell.angle_gamma   90.00
#
_symmetry.space_group_name_H-M   'P 1'
#
loop_
_entity.id
_entity.type
_entity.pdbx_description
1 polymer ?
#
loop_
_entity_poly.entity_id
_entity_poly.type
_entity_poly.pdbx_seq_one_letter_code
_entity_poly.pdbx_strand_id
1 'polypeptide(L)' 'GKEYDAYISYLKYAVLDNEEERKFAFDILAHTLENHFGYKLCIFERDVVPGG' A
#
# COMPACT_ATOMS: atom_id res chain seq x y z
N GLY A 1 -1.22 -1.95 -21.18
CA GLY A 1 -0.25 -2.83 -20.49
C GLY A 1 -0.57 -2.85 -19.02
N LYS A 2 -0.11 -3.86 -18.25
CA LYS A 2 -0.32 -3.91 -16.80
C LYS A 2 0.36 -2.70 -16.16
N GLU A 3 -0.42 -1.87 -15.47
CA GLU A 3 0.07 -0.59 -14.95
C GLU A 3 0.90 -0.74 -13.67
N TYR A 4 0.61 -1.78 -12.89
CA TYR A 4 1.21 -2.00 -11.57
C TYR A 4 1.81 -3.40 -11.48
N ASP A 5 2.93 -3.50 -10.78
CA ASP A 5 3.60 -4.76 -10.53
C ASP A 5 2.86 -5.55 -9.44
N ALA A 6 2.44 -4.84 -8.38
CA ALA A 6 1.71 -5.40 -7.24
C ALA A 6 0.64 -4.44 -6.71
N TYR A 7 -0.31 -5.03 -5.99
CA TYR A 7 -1.39 -4.33 -5.30
C TYR A 7 -1.26 -4.55 -3.80
N ILE A 8 -1.26 -3.48 -3.03
CA ILE A 8 -1.22 -3.55 -1.56
C ILE A 8 -2.65 -3.39 -1.03
N SER A 9 -3.14 -4.46 -0.40
CA SER A 9 -4.35 -4.48 0.40
C SER A 9 -4.02 -4.90 1.83
N TYR A 10 -4.49 -4.15 2.81
CA TYR A 10 -4.39 -4.53 4.22
C TYR A 10 -5.72 -4.24 4.92
N LEU A 11 -5.97 -4.93 6.03
CA LEU A 11 -7.24 -4.84 6.77
C LEU A 11 -7.26 -3.57 7.62
N LYS A 12 -7.93 -2.53 7.11
CA LYS A 12 -8.08 -1.22 7.79
C LYS A 12 -8.55 -1.36 9.26
N TYR A 13 -9.39 -2.35 9.56
CA TYR A 13 -9.92 -2.59 10.91
C TYR A 13 -8.99 -3.38 11.83
N ALA A 14 -8.09 -4.22 11.30
CA ALA A 14 -7.05 -4.86 12.10
C ALA A 14 -5.99 -3.82 12.53
N VAL A 15 -5.80 -2.81 11.69
CA VAL A 15 -4.82 -1.73 11.86
C VAL A 15 -5.32 -0.60 12.79
N LEU A 16 -6.61 -0.58 13.17
CA LEU A 16 -7.10 0.33 14.21
C LEU A 16 -6.53 -0.01 15.60
N ASP A 17 -6.17 -1.28 15.83
CA ASP A 17 -5.56 -1.74 17.09
C ASP A 17 -4.03 -1.66 17.09
N ASN A 18 -3.39 -1.46 15.92
CA ASN A 18 -1.93 -1.51 15.82
C ASN A 18 -1.37 -0.50 14.80
N GLU A 19 -1.01 0.69 15.30
CA GLU A 19 -0.40 1.77 14.52
C GLU A 19 0.92 1.33 13.85
N GLU A 20 1.64 0.37 14.44
CA GLU A 20 2.88 -0.17 13.87
C GLU A 20 2.63 -0.93 12.56
N GLU A 21 1.57 -1.73 12.47
CA GLU A 21 1.21 -2.42 11.23
C GLU A 21 0.82 -1.44 10.13
N ARG A 22 0.14 -0.34 10.50
CA ARG A 22 -0.16 0.76 9.56
C ARG A 22 1.13 1.33 8.99
N LYS A 23 2.03 1.73 9.88
CA LYS A 23 3.31 2.35 9.52
C LYS A 23 4.15 1.40 8.68
N PHE A 24 4.15 0.11 9.01
CA PHE A 24 4.83 -0.90 8.22
C PHE A 24 4.25 -0.99 6.80
N ALA A 25 2.94 -1.15 6.65
CA ALA A 25 2.31 -1.33 5.34
C ALA A 25 2.44 -0.09 4.44
N PHE A 26 2.23 1.11 4.99
CA PHE A 26 2.22 2.35 4.23
C PHE A 26 3.57 2.99 4.02
N ASP A 27 4.38 3.07 5.07
CA ASP A 27 5.63 3.79 4.99
C ASP A 27 6.73 2.81 4.63
N ILE A 28 6.96 1.79 5.47
CA ILE A 28 8.16 0.95 5.33
C ILE A 28 8.08 0.09 4.07
N LEU A 29 7.00 -0.67 3.90
CA LEU A 29 6.84 -1.62 2.81
C LEU A 29 6.72 -0.90 1.46
N ALA A 30 5.81 0.05 1.34
CA ALA A 30 5.61 0.77 0.08
C ALA A 30 6.86 1.54 -0.33
N HIS A 31 7.47 2.32 0.58
CA HIS A 31 8.68 3.08 0.28
C HIS A 31 9.84 2.17 -0.10
N THR A 32 10.01 1.03 0.57
CA THR A 32 11.07 0.07 0.24
C THR A 32 10.87 -0.51 -1.15
N LEU A 33 9.67 -0.96 -1.47
CA LEU A 33 9.37 -1.54 -2.78
C LEU A 33 9.47 -0.51 -3.91
N GLU A 34 8.96 0.71 -3.72
CA GLU A 34 9.02 1.77 -4.73
C GLU A 34 10.46 2.32 -4.88
N ASN A 35 11.14 2.68 -3.79
CA ASN A 35 12.41 3.41 -3.88
C ASN A 35 13.65 2.52 -3.91
N HIS A 36 13.63 1.39 -3.22
CA HIS A 36 14.79 0.49 -3.20
C HIS A 36 14.76 -0.50 -4.36
N PHE A 37 13.56 -0.96 -4.73
CA PHE A 37 13.37 -2.00 -5.74
C PHE A 37 12.73 -1.51 -7.04
N GLY A 38 12.22 -0.28 -7.10
CA GLY A 38 11.65 0.31 -8.32
C GLY A 38 10.29 -0.24 -8.73
N TYR A 39 9.57 -0.92 -7.82
CA TYR A 39 8.23 -1.44 -8.12
C TYR A 39 7.23 -0.31 -8.29
N LYS A 40 6.32 -0.46 -9.26
CA LYS A 40 5.14 0.39 -9.38
C LYS A 40 3.97 -0.25 -8.63
N LEU A 41 3.65 0.30 -7.47
CA LEU A 41 2.59 -0.21 -6.59
C LEU A 41 1.27 0.54 -6.76
N CYS A 42 0.17 -0.19 -6.59
CA CYS A 42 -1.16 0.40 -6.37
C CYS A 42 -1.59 0.11 -4.94
N ILE A 43 -1.83 1.17 -4.16
CA ILE A 43 -2.24 1.10 -2.77
C ILE A 43 -3.71 1.52 -2.68
N PHE A 44 -4.58 0.65 -2.15
CA PHE A 44 -6.02 0.88 -2.13
C PHE A 44 -6.42 2.25 -1.53
N GLU A 45 -5.81 2.66 -0.41
CA GLU A 45 -6.17 3.94 0.23
C GLU A 45 -5.58 5.18 -0.45
N ARG A 46 -4.55 5.02 -1.29
CA ARG A 46 -3.85 6.13 -1.94
C ARG A 46 -4.32 6.34 -3.38
N ASP A 47 -4.40 5.23 -4.11
CA ASP A 47 -4.45 5.24 -5.57
C ASP A 47 -5.84 4.88 -6.12
N VAL A 48 -6.72 4.31 -5.28
CA VAL A 48 -8.09 3.96 -5.68
C VAL A 48 -9.05 5.04 -5.21
N VAL A 49 -9.55 5.83 -6.16
CA VAL A 49 -10.59 6.83 -5.91
C VAL A 49 -11.93 6.10 -5.73
N PRO A 50 -12.71 6.39 -4.66
CA PRO A 50 -14.03 5.83 -4.51
C PRO A 50 -14.96 6.41 -5.58
N GLY A 51 -15.13 5.67 -6.67
CA GLY A 51 -16.09 5.95 -7.73
C GLY A 51 -16.88 4.67 -7.97
N GLY A 52 -18.05 4.57 -7.34
CA GLY A 52 -19.08 3.65 -7.84
C GLY A 52 -19.61 4.14 -9.17
#